data_AF-A0A2E1BFY4-F1
#
_entry.id   AF-A0A2E1BFY4-F1
#
_cell.length_a   1.000
_cell.length_b   1.000
_cell.length_c   1.000
_cell.angle_alpha   90.00
_cell.angle_beta   90.00
_cell.angle_gamma   90.00
#
_symmetry.space_group_name_H-M   'P 1'
#
loop_
_entity.id
_entity.type
_entity.pdbx_description
1 polymer ?
#
loop_
_entity_poly.entity_id
_entity_poly.type
_entity_poly.pdbx_seq_one_letter_code
_entity_poly.pdbx_strand_id
1 'polypeptide(L)'
;NSKKFIRVTVNLSLEDLGVNDPSELMSIVGSNPTLHGLKGPSFSQVITTEPGTWISLELIISKDQLLSCVSELRNLGGVSITTSDLGMIFYKDSIAFSKLETAITIFGDKN
;
A
#
# COMPACT_ATOMS: atom_id res chain seq x y z
N ASN A 1 -0.54 -7.99 -12.99
CA ASN A 1 0.74 -7.47 -13.54
C ASN A 1 1.37 -6.60 -12.47
N SER A 2 2.31 -7.15 -11.69
CA SER A 2 2.97 -6.48 -10.56
C SER A 2 3.76 -5.23 -10.97
N LYS A 3 4.26 -5.18 -12.21
CA LYS A 3 5.06 -4.04 -12.73
C LYS A 3 4.32 -2.70 -12.75
N LYS A 4 2.97 -2.73 -12.71
CA LYS A 4 2.13 -1.53 -12.65
C LYS A 4 2.02 -0.95 -11.25
N PHE A 5 2.46 -1.68 -10.23
CA PHE A 5 2.35 -1.31 -8.83
C PHE A 5 3.73 -1.08 -8.23
N ILE A 6 3.74 -0.31 -7.14
CA ILE A 6 4.93 -0.03 -6.35
C ILE A 6 4.55 -0.04 -4.87
N ARG A 7 5.46 -0.51 -4.02
CA ARG A 7 5.33 -0.38 -2.59
C ARG A 7 5.94 0.95 -2.15
N VAL A 8 5.23 1.66 -1.29
CA VAL A 8 5.68 2.90 -0.65
C VAL A 8 5.68 2.68 0.85
N THR A 9 6.74 3.10 1.52
CA THR A 9 6.86 3.07 2.97
C THR A 9 7.27 4.46 3.47
N VAL A 10 6.68 4.92 4.57
CA VAL A 10 7.00 6.20 5.20
C VAL A 10 6.97 6.06 6.72
N ASN A 11 7.71 6.91 7.42
CA ASN A 11 7.60 7.04 8.86
C ASN A 11 6.92 8.37 9.23
N LEU A 12 6.04 8.33 10.21
CA LEU A 12 5.24 9.45 10.69
C LEU A 12 5.42 9.57 12.20
N SER A 13 5.68 10.80 12.67
CA SER A 13 5.65 11.14 14.08
C SER A 13 4.24 11.54 14.48
N LEU A 14 3.70 10.94 15.54
CA LEU A 14 2.40 11.35 16.06
C LEU A 14 2.44 12.77 16.64
N GLU A 15 3.58 13.17 17.22
CA GLU A 15 3.77 14.49 17.81
C GLU A 15 3.76 15.59 16.74
N ASP A 16 4.43 15.36 15.61
CA ASP A 16 4.46 16.31 14.49
C ASP A 16 3.07 16.52 13.87
N LEU A 17 2.21 15.51 14.00
CA LEU A 17 0.82 15.53 13.55
C LEU A 17 -0.15 16.08 14.61
N GLY A 18 0.33 16.35 15.83
CA GLY A 18 -0.53 16.77 16.96
C GLY A 18 -1.51 15.69 17.42
N VAL A 19 -1.22 14.43 17.10
CA VAL A 19 -2.06 13.26 17.41
C VAL A 19 -1.44 12.51 18.60
N ASN A 20 -2.29 11.98 19.48
CA ASN A 20 -1.82 11.24 20.66
C ASN A 20 -2.13 9.74 20.61
N ASP A 21 -2.94 9.30 19.64
CA ASP A 21 -3.37 7.91 19.49
C ASP A 21 -3.17 7.44 18.04
N PRO A 22 -2.48 6.31 17.79
CA PRO A 22 -2.37 5.71 16.47
C PRO A 22 -3.71 5.53 15.74
N SER A 23 -4.83 5.33 16.45
CA SER A 23 -6.14 5.15 15.81
C SER A 23 -6.64 6.42 15.08
N GLU A 24 -6.28 7.60 15.59
CA GLU A 24 -6.59 8.88 14.97
C GLU A 24 -5.77 9.08 13.68
N LEU A 25 -4.49 8.67 13.69
CA LEU A 25 -3.67 8.63 12.49
C LEU A 25 -4.28 7.72 11.41
N MET A 26 -4.73 6.52 11.80
CA MET A 26 -5.40 5.59 10.87
C MET A 26 -6.65 6.21 10.26
N SER A 27 -7.41 6.99 11.03
CA SER A 27 -8.60 7.69 10.56
C SER A 27 -8.26 8.81 9.58
N ILE A 28 -7.24 9.62 9.87
CA ILE A 28 -6.74 10.68 8.97
C ILE A 28 -6.29 10.09 7.65
N VAL A 29 -5.42 9.08 7.68
CA VAL A 29 -4.93 8.40 6.47
C VAL A 29 -6.07 7.70 5.73
N GLY A 30 -6.97 7.03 6.45
CA GLY A 30 -8.13 6.35 5.89
C GLY A 30 -9.14 7.28 5.24
N SER A 31 -9.14 8.58 5.58
CA SER A 31 -9.98 9.57 4.91
C SER A 31 -9.42 10.05 3.57
N ASN A 32 -8.14 9.81 3.28
CA ASN A 32 -7.46 10.24 2.07
C ASN A 32 -7.55 9.15 0.97
N PRO A 33 -8.32 9.36 -0.13
CA PRO A 33 -8.49 8.35 -1.17
C PRO A 33 -7.18 7.94 -1.86
N THR A 34 -6.21 8.85 -1.90
CA THR A 34 -4.89 8.59 -2.51
C THR A 34 -4.06 7.59 -1.70
N LEU A 35 -4.36 7.45 -0.41
CA LEU A 35 -3.59 6.61 0.53
C LEU A 35 -4.25 5.26 0.84
N HIS A 36 -5.37 4.93 0.19
CA HIS A 36 -6.05 3.64 0.37
C HIS A 36 -5.25 2.47 -0.17
N GLY A 37 -4.41 2.69 -1.19
CA GLY A 37 -3.67 1.60 -1.84
C GLY A 37 -4.57 0.49 -2.36
N LEU A 38 -4.01 -0.71 -2.52
CA LEU A 38 -4.73 -1.86 -3.07
C LEU A 38 -5.74 -2.51 -2.10
N LYS A 39 -5.44 -2.50 -0.79
CA LYS A 39 -6.25 -3.16 0.26
C LYS A 39 -6.35 -2.34 1.56
N GLY A 40 -5.81 -1.12 1.57
CA GLY A 40 -5.55 -0.35 2.77
C GLY A 40 -4.05 -0.25 3.06
N PRO A 41 -3.62 0.83 3.74
CA PRO A 41 -2.27 0.93 4.29
C PRO A 41 -2.12 0.00 5.50
N SER A 42 -0.91 -0.52 5.69
CA SER A 42 -0.49 -1.24 6.90
C SER A 42 0.23 -0.27 7.82
N PHE A 43 -0.05 -0.36 9.12
CA PHE A 43 0.60 0.46 10.15
C PHE A 43 1.41 -0.42 11.08
N SER A 44 2.58 0.04 11.47
CA SER A 44 3.46 -0.66 12.41
C SER A 44 4.19 0.34 13.27
N GLN A 45 4.34 0.04 14.56
CA GLN A 45 5.11 0.90 15.46
C GLN A 45 6.61 0.83 15.12
N VAL A 46 7.26 1.99 15.10
CA VAL A 46 8.71 2.11 14.90
C VAL A 46 9.39 2.20 16.26
N ILE A 47 10.40 1.36 16.48
CA ILE A 47 11.29 1.46 17.64
C ILE A 47 12.48 2.32 17.23
N THR A 48 12.62 3.49 17.84
CA THR A 48 13.66 4.49 17.52
C THR A 48 14.17 5.17 18.79
N THR A 49 15.33 5.83 18.69
CA THR A 49 15.89 6.70 19.73
C THR A 49 15.40 8.15 19.62
N GLU A 50 14.69 8.48 18.54
CA GLU A 50 14.08 9.79 18.36
C GLU A 50 12.93 9.99 19.36
N PRO A 51 12.69 11.24 19.83
CA PRO A 51 11.58 11.51 20.72
C PRO A 51 10.24 11.22 20.05
N GLY A 52 9.25 10.89 20.88
CA GLY A 52 7.88 10.68 20.48
C GLY A 52 7.53 9.29 19.96
N THR A 53 6.29 9.16 19.53
CA THR A 53 5.75 7.91 18.99
C THR A 53 5.80 7.92 17.48
N TRP A 54 6.48 6.94 16.92
CA TRP A 54 6.68 6.82 15.48
C TRP A 54 5.91 5.63 14.91
N ILE A 55 5.26 5.86 13.77
CA ILE A 55 4.49 4.85 13.04
C ILE A 55 5.05 4.74 11.63
N SER A 56 5.32 3.51 11.19
CA SER A 56 5.61 3.20 9.80
C SER A 56 4.32 2.85 9.08
N LEU A 57 4.11 3.47 7.93
CA LEU A 57 2.98 3.26 7.05
C LEU A 57 3.50 2.63 5.76
N GLU A 58 2.98 1.46 5.41
CA GLU A 58 3.27 0.77 4.14
C GLU A 58 2.00 0.68 3.30
N LEU A 59 2.10 1.02 2.01
CA LEU A 59 1.02 0.83 1.06
C LEU A 59 1.52 0.37 -0.31
N ILE A 60 0.67 -0.37 -1.03
CA ILE A 60 0.90 -0.75 -2.43
C ILE A 60 -0.07 0.06 -3.28
N ILE A 61 0.48 0.86 -4.21
CA ILE A 61 -0.27 1.76 -5.09
C ILE A 61 0.06 1.50 -6.56
N SER A 62 -0.76 2.02 -7.46
CA SER A 62 -0.42 2.07 -8.87
C SER A 62 0.70 3.09 -9.12
N LYS A 63 1.65 2.78 -10.03
CA LYS A 63 2.84 3.61 -10.27
C LYS A 63 2.51 5.02 -10.77
N ASP A 64 1.40 5.18 -11.49
CA ASP A 64 0.90 6.49 -11.95
C ASP A 64 0.44 7.39 -10.79
N GLN A 65 0.10 6.82 -9.63
CA GLN A 65 -0.29 7.58 -8.44
C GLN A 65 0.89 7.94 -7.53
N LEU A 66 2.11 7.50 -7.87
CA LEU A 66 3.27 7.61 -6.99
C LEU A 66 3.56 9.05 -6.55
N LEU A 67 3.59 9.99 -7.49
CA LEU A 67 3.93 11.38 -7.17
C LEU A 67 2.86 12.05 -6.30
N SER A 68 1.59 11.77 -6.57
CA SER A 68 0.48 12.27 -5.74
C SER A 68 0.55 11.68 -4.33
N CYS A 69 0.76 10.36 -4.21
CA CYS A 69 0.92 9.70 -2.93
C CYS A 69 2.08 10.28 -2.13
N VAL A 70 3.26 10.43 -2.73
CA VAL A 70 4.43 11.02 -2.06
C VAL A 70 4.14 12.46 -1.59
N SER A 71 3.39 13.24 -2.38
CA SER A 71 3.01 14.60 -2.00
C SER A 71 2.07 14.62 -0.80
N GLU A 72 1.05 13.75 -0.79
CA GLU A 72 0.14 13.58 0.36
C GLU A 72 0.89 13.13 1.62
N LEU A 73 1.80 12.16 1.49
CA LEU A 73 2.61 11.69 2.63
C LEU A 73 3.51 12.79 3.19
N ARG A 74 4.09 13.65 2.33
CA ARG A 74 4.85 14.83 2.79
C ARG A 74 3.98 15.86 3.49
N ASN A 75 2.77 16.10 2.99
CA ASN A 75 1.82 17.01 3.63
C ASN A 75 1.40 16.52 5.02
N LEU A 76 1.40 15.20 5.23
CA LEU A 76 1.20 14.55 6.53
C LEU A 76 2.47 14.52 7.41
N GLY A 77 3.55 15.22 7.04
CA GLY A 77 4.79 15.22 7.83
C GLY A 77 5.62 13.93 7.69
N GLY A 78 5.35 13.13 6.65
CA GLY A 78 6.05 11.88 6.40
C GLY A 78 7.53 12.07 6.08
N VAL A 79 8.38 11.35 6.82
CA VAL A 79 9.83 11.32 6.63
C VAL A 79 10.29 9.95 6.15
N SER A 80 11.48 9.91 5.55
CA SER A 80 12.09 8.67 5.05
C SER A 80 11.17 7.89 4.10
N ILE A 81 10.48 8.61 3.19
CA ILE A 81 9.64 7.99 2.17
C ILE A 81 10.53 7.15 1.24
N THR A 82 10.26 5.85 1.20
CA THR A 82 10.97 4.88 0.36
C THR A 82 10.01 4.19 -0.59
N THR A 83 10.56 3.66 -1.69
CA THR A 83 9.80 2.88 -2.66
C THR A 83 10.53 1.61 -3.03
N SER A 84 9.78 0.56 -3.34
CA SER A 84 10.35 -0.69 -3.85
C SER A 84 9.45 -1.32 -4.92
N ASP A 85 10.10 -1.88 -5.94
CA ASP A 85 9.41 -2.62 -6.99
C ASP A 85 8.89 -3.95 -6.48
N LEU A 86 7.72 -4.36 -6.99
CA LEU A 86 7.09 -5.62 -6.66
C LEU A 86 7.44 -6.68 -7.69
N GLY A 87 7.99 -7.81 -7.22
CA GLY A 87 8.23 -8.97 -8.08
C GLY A 87 6.93 -9.60 -8.58
N MET A 88 6.02 -9.92 -7.66
CA MET A 88 4.73 -10.58 -7.96
C MET A 88 3.61 -10.05 -7.07
N ILE A 89 2.38 -10.11 -7.57
CA ILE A 89 1.15 -9.88 -6.80
C ILE A 89 0.22 -11.03 -7.13
N PHE A 90 -0.20 -11.77 -6.11
CA PHE A 90 -1.21 -12.82 -6.22
C PHE A 90 -2.53 -12.30 -5.68
N TYR A 91 -3.59 -12.48 -6.45
CA TYR A 91 -4.95 -12.18 -6.04
C TYR A 91 -5.66 -13.48 -5.68
N LYS A 92 -6.77 -13.38 -4.93
CA LYS A 92 -7.57 -14.54 -4.52
C LYS A 92 -7.96 -15.41 -5.73
N ASP A 93 -8.37 -14.77 -6.82
CA ASP A 93 -8.73 -15.46 -8.05
C ASP A 93 -7.58 -15.39 -9.06
N SER A 94 -7.20 -16.55 -9.59
CA SER A 94 -6.19 -16.64 -10.64
C SER A 94 -6.85 -16.51 -12.00
N ILE A 95 -6.66 -15.36 -12.65
CA ILE A 95 -7.11 -15.15 -14.04
C ILE A 95 -6.55 -16.22 -14.98
N ALA A 96 -5.31 -16.68 -14.73
CA ALA A 96 -4.70 -17.74 -15.52
C ALA A 96 -5.41 -19.08 -15.35
N PHE A 97 -5.83 -19.40 -14.12
CA PHE A 97 -6.60 -20.60 -13.82
C PHE A 97 -7.98 -20.56 -14.50
N SER A 98 -8.72 -19.46 -14.37
CA SER A 98 -10.03 -19.31 -15.04
C SER A 98 -9.93 -19.37 -16.57
N LYS A 99 -8.85 -18.81 -17.14
CA LYS A 99 -8.58 -18.92 -18.59
C LYS A 99 -8.29 -20.35 -19.01
N LEU A 100 -7.56 -21.10 -18.20
CA LEU A 100 -7.28 -22.51 -18.45
C LEU A 100 -8.55 -23.35 -18.36
N GLU A 101 -9.37 -23.18 -17.33
CA GLU A 101 -10.68 -23.85 -17.22
C GLU A 101 -11.57 -23.55 -18.43
N THR A 102 -11.64 -22.28 -18.85
CA THR A 102 -12.40 -21.89 -20.04
C THR A 102 -11.88 -22.59 -21.29
N ALA A 103 -10.56 -22.66 -21.47
CA ALA A 103 -9.95 -23.34 -22.61
C ALA A 103 -10.22 -24.86 -22.59
N ILE A 104 -10.16 -25.49 -21.42
CA ILE A 104 -10.50 -26.91 -21.25
C ILE A 104 -11.98 -27.15 -21.57
N THR A 105 -12.90 -26.29 -21.13
CA THR A 105 -14.32 -26.43 -21.44
C THR A 105 -14.62 -26.26 -22.94
N ILE A 106 -13.93 -25.35 -23.63
CA ILE A 106 -14.17 -25.09 -25.06
C ILE A 106 -13.52 -26.17 -25.95
N PHE A 107 -12.35 -26.68 -25.56
CA PHE A 107 -11.52 -27.52 -26.43
C PHE A 107 -11.26 -28.94 -25.90
N GLY A 108 -11.63 -29.25 -24.66
CA GLY A 108 -11.32 -30.51 -23.97
C GLY A 108 -12.20 -31.69 -24.35
N ASP A 109 -13.39 -31.47 -24.90
CA ASP A 109 -14.32 -32.55 -25.32
C ASP A 109 -14.04 -33.09 -26.74
N LYS A 110 -12.93 -32.68 -27.38
CA LYS A 110 -12.47 -33.30 -28.63
C LYS A 110 -11.39 -34.34 -28.33
N ASN A 111 -11.77 -35.47 -27.74
CA ASN A 111 -11.09 -36.77 -27.88
C ASN A 111 -12.05 -37.90 -27.58
#